data_AF-A0A942CZR2-F1
#
_entry.id   AF-A0A942CZR2-F1
#
_cell.length_a   1.000
_cell.length_b   1.000
_cell.length_c   1.000
_cell.angle_alpha   90.00
_cell.angle_beta   90.00
_cell.angle_gamma   90.00
#
_symmetry.space_group_name_H-M   'P 1'
#
loop_
_entity.id
_entity.type
_entity.pdbx_description
1 polymer ?
#
loop_
_entity_poly.entity_id
_entity_poly.type
_entity_poly.pdbx_seq_one_letter_code
_entity_poly.pdbx_strand_id
1 'polypeptide(L)'
;MTPSERITTEVTSWDGVSAGPGSRGEFAFKLGRRELGHLHGDHAAHFFFPRETWRELYDEGRIAHHPVFPDREGPAARRIEGEADVDDVIALMRLNYEEALARGIR
;
A
#
# COMPACT_ATOMS: atom_id res chain seq x y z
N MET A 1 19.59 -2.40 4.02
CA MET A 1 18.48 -2.17 3.09
C MET A 1 17.55 -1.18 3.77
N THR A 2 17.19 -0.10 3.11
CA THR A 2 16.22 0.87 3.65
C THR A 2 14.82 0.25 3.65
N PRO A 3 13.86 0.82 4.42
CA PRO A 3 12.46 0.41 4.35
C PRO A 3 11.92 0.34 2.92
N SER A 4 12.14 1.39 2.11
CA SER A 4 11.65 1.43 0.72
C SER A 4 12.31 0.37 -0.16
N GLU A 5 13.61 0.10 -0.01
CA GLU A 5 14.30 -0.96 -0.76
C GLU A 5 13.75 -2.35 -0.41
N ARG A 6 13.44 -2.61 0.88
CA ARG A 6 12.91 -3.89 1.35
C ARG A 6 11.49 -4.13 0.84
N ILE A 7 10.63 -3.12 0.99
CA ILE A 7 9.26 -3.15 0.47
C ILE A 7 9.28 -3.33 -1.04
N THR A 8 10.14 -2.58 -1.75
CA THR A 8 10.23 -2.67 -3.20
C THR A 8 10.65 -4.06 -3.66
N THR A 9 11.70 -4.61 -3.05
CA THR A 9 12.22 -5.95 -3.39
C THR A 9 11.16 -7.02 -3.18
N GLU A 10 10.45 -6.99 -2.05
CA GLU A 10 9.41 -7.98 -1.76
C GLU A 10 8.20 -7.83 -2.68
N VAL A 11 7.63 -6.62 -2.78
CA VAL A 11 6.38 -6.40 -3.52
C VAL A 11 6.57 -6.61 -5.02
N THR A 12 7.75 -6.31 -5.57
CA THR A 12 8.06 -6.59 -7.00
C THR A 12 8.43 -8.04 -7.28
N SER A 13 8.56 -8.89 -6.25
CA SER A 13 8.70 -10.34 -6.44
C SER A 13 7.37 -11.04 -6.77
N TRP A 14 6.24 -10.38 -6.53
CA TRP A 14 4.92 -10.94 -6.78
C TRP A 14 4.58 -10.93 -8.27
N ASP A 15 3.93 -11.99 -8.74
CA ASP A 15 3.63 -12.15 -10.17
C ASP A 15 2.79 -10.99 -10.71
N GLY A 16 3.24 -10.42 -11.83
CA GLY A 16 2.60 -9.29 -12.50
C GLY A 16 2.75 -7.92 -11.84
N VAL A 17 3.50 -7.80 -10.73
CA VAL A 17 3.70 -6.52 -10.07
C VAL A 17 4.86 -5.74 -10.68
N SER A 18 4.62 -4.45 -10.92
CA SER A 18 5.61 -3.47 -11.38
C SER A 18 5.66 -2.30 -10.41
N ALA A 19 6.82 -1.64 -10.32
CA ALA A 19 7.01 -0.45 -9.51
C ALA A 19 7.65 0.69 -10.31
N GLY A 20 7.32 1.93 -9.97
CA GLY A 20 7.94 3.08 -10.60
C GLY A 20 7.41 4.43 -10.13
N PRO A 21 8.03 5.53 -10.60
CA PRO A 21 7.58 6.88 -10.27
C PRO A 21 6.14 7.13 -10.69
N GLY A 22 5.35 7.66 -9.76
CA GLY A 22 3.99 8.12 -9.96
C GLY A 22 3.94 9.58 -10.41
N SER A 23 2.74 10.00 -10.85
CA SER A 23 2.55 11.33 -11.46
C SER A 23 2.64 12.50 -10.48
N ARG A 24 2.64 12.24 -9.17
CA ARG A 24 2.67 13.27 -8.11
C ARG A 24 3.91 13.15 -7.22
N GLY A 25 4.94 12.44 -7.69
CA GLY A 25 6.22 12.26 -6.98
C GLY A 25 6.28 11.05 -6.04
N GLU A 26 5.21 10.26 -5.95
CA GLU A 26 5.15 8.99 -5.21
C GLU A 26 5.90 7.85 -5.94
N PHE A 27 6.28 6.79 -5.22
CA PHE A 27 6.77 5.56 -5.85
C PHE A 27 5.70 4.46 -5.74
N ALA A 28 5.05 4.13 -6.85
CA ALA A 28 3.84 3.32 -6.88
C ALA A 28 4.10 1.86 -7.25
N PHE A 29 3.31 0.95 -6.68
CA PHE A 29 3.27 -0.48 -6.99
C PHE A 29 1.97 -0.82 -7.71
N LYS A 30 2.05 -1.55 -8.82
CA LYS A 30 0.90 -1.81 -9.69
C LYS A 30 0.86 -3.25 -10.17
N LEU A 31 -0.32 -3.87 -10.12
CA LEU A 31 -0.67 -5.08 -10.86
C LEU A 31 -1.44 -4.67 -12.13
N GLY A 32 -0.78 -4.72 -13.28
CA GLY A 32 -1.32 -4.15 -14.52
C GLY A 32 -1.64 -2.66 -14.36
N ARG A 33 -2.92 -2.29 -14.47
CA ARG A 33 -3.39 -0.90 -14.31
C ARG A 33 -3.82 -0.56 -12.88
N ARG A 34 -3.91 -1.54 -11.99
CA ARG A 34 -4.39 -1.39 -10.61
C ARG A 34 -3.23 -1.06 -9.69
N GLU A 35 -3.32 0.06 -8.98
CA GLU A 35 -2.37 0.41 -7.92
C GLU A 35 -2.66 -0.41 -6.65
N LEU A 36 -1.61 -1.02 -6.10
CA LEU A 36 -1.64 -1.74 -4.82
C LEU A 36 -1.39 -0.79 -3.65
N GLY A 37 -0.57 0.24 -3.89
CA GLY A 37 -0.25 1.34 -2.99
C GLY A 37 1.00 2.07 -3.47
N HIS A 38 1.45 3.06 -2.71
CA HIS A 38 2.67 3.81 -3.04
C HIS A 38 3.42 4.29 -1.80
N LEU A 39 4.73 4.52 -1.97
CA LEU A 39 5.63 5.01 -0.93
C LEU A 39 5.93 6.50 -1.08
N HIS A 40 6.13 7.12 0.09
CA HIS A 40 6.72 8.45 0.26
C HIS A 40 8.08 8.27 0.96
N GLY A 41 9.05 7.75 0.20
CA GLY A 41 10.38 7.38 0.71
C GLY A 41 10.30 6.28 1.77
N ASP A 42 11.15 6.37 2.79
CA ASP A 42 11.23 5.41 3.91
C ASP A 42 10.24 5.68 5.04
N HIS A 43 9.32 6.65 4.88
CA HIS A 43 8.56 7.21 6.00
C HIS A 43 7.08 6.87 6.02
N ALA A 44 6.46 6.66 4.85
CA ALA A 44 5.04 6.38 4.78
C ALA A 44 4.65 5.62 3.51
N ALA A 45 3.58 4.84 3.64
CA ALA A 45 2.87 4.20 2.54
C ALA A 45 1.41 4.63 2.54
N HIS A 46 0.83 4.78 1.35
CA HIS A 46 -0.60 5.05 1.18
C HIS A 46 -1.27 3.98 0.33
N PHE A 47 -2.56 3.80 0.59
CA PHE A 47 -3.37 2.72 0.02
C PHE A 47 -4.80 3.19 -0.28
N PHE A 48 -5.51 2.38 -1.06
CA PHE A 48 -6.95 2.46 -1.20
C PHE A 48 -7.55 1.09 -0.93
N PHE A 49 -8.40 0.99 0.08
CA PHE A 49 -9.10 -0.25 0.45
C PHE A 49 -10.61 -0.14 0.19
N PRO A 50 -11.31 -1.26 -0.04
CA PRO A 50 -12.76 -1.33 0.13
C PRO A 50 -13.17 -0.89 1.54
N ARG A 51 -14.35 -0.29 1.67
CA ARG A 51 -14.83 0.33 2.91
C ARG A 51 -14.80 -0.61 4.13
N GLU A 52 -15.19 -1.87 3.94
CA GLU A 52 -15.22 -2.88 5.01
C GLU A 52 -13.80 -3.19 5.50
N THR A 53 -12.90 -3.57 4.60
CA THR A 53 -11.47 -3.81 4.89
C THR A 53 -10.80 -2.58 5.51
N TRP A 54 -11.14 -1.37 5.05
CA TRP A 54 -10.60 -0.14 5.62
C TRP A 54 -10.97 0.00 7.09
N ARG A 55 -12.23 -0.27 7.46
CA ARG A 55 -12.69 -0.15 8.85
C ARG A 55 -12.01 -1.16 9.76
N GLU A 56 -11.91 -2.41 9.32
CA GLU A 56 -11.22 -3.47 10.07
C GLU A 56 -9.77 -3.08 10.35
N LEU A 57 -9.03 -2.67 9.30
CA LEU A 57 -7.63 -2.26 9.45
C LEU A 57 -7.47 -1.00 10.32
N TYR A 58 -8.43 -0.08 10.27
CA TYR A 58 -8.42 1.12 11.09
C TYR A 58 -8.68 0.80 12.57
N ASP A 59 -9.67 -0.06 12.85
CA ASP A 59 -10.00 -0.52 14.21
C ASP A 59 -8.86 -1.35 14.82
N GLU A 60 -8.11 -2.09 13.99
CA GLU A 60 -6.86 -2.78 14.37
C GLU A 60 -5.67 -1.82 14.61
N GLY A 61 -5.82 -0.52 14.30
CA GLY A 61 -4.75 0.46 14.39
C GLY A 61 -3.65 0.29 13.34
N ARG A 62 -3.89 -0.50 12.28
CA ARG A 62 -2.90 -0.79 11.24
C ARG A 62 -2.80 0.33 10.21
N ILE A 63 -3.85 1.12 10.05
CA ILE A 63 -3.88 2.28 9.17
C ILE A 63 -4.45 3.50 9.87
N ALA A 64 -4.09 4.68 9.35
CA ALA A 64 -4.72 5.95 9.67
C ALA A 64 -5.42 6.51 8.42
N HIS A 65 -6.18 7.59 8.61
CA HIS A 65 -6.72 8.35 7.49
C HIS A 65 -5.60 8.89 6.60
N HIS A 66 -5.86 8.89 5.29
CA HIS A 66 -4.95 9.49 4.33
C HIS A 66 -4.82 11.01 4.58
N PRO A 67 -3.61 11.60 4.58
CA PRO A 67 -3.40 13.00 4.98
C PRO A 67 -4.12 14.02 4.08
N VAL A 68 -4.34 13.70 2.81
CA VAL A 68 -5.11 14.54 1.85
C VAL A 68 -6.63 14.33 1.98
N PHE A 69 -7.08 13.23 2.58
CA PHE A 69 -8.49 12.86 2.71
C PHE A 69 -8.82 12.44 4.15
N PRO A 70 -8.68 13.37 5.13
CA PRO A 70 -8.62 13.03 6.56
C PRO A 70 -9.88 12.42 7.16
N ASP A 71 -11.03 12.50 6.48
CA ASP A 71 -12.32 11.96 6.98
C ASP A 71 -12.93 10.91 6.04
N ARG A 72 -12.17 10.44 5.05
CA ARG A 72 -12.67 9.44 4.09
C ARG A 72 -12.25 8.04 4.50
N GLU A 73 -13.24 7.15 4.51
CA GLU A 73 -13.02 5.71 4.54
C GLU A 73 -12.63 5.24 3.12
N GLY A 74 -11.58 4.44 3.01
CA GLY A 74 -11.03 3.91 1.77
C GLY A 74 -9.59 4.34 1.52
N PRO A 75 -9.29 5.64 1.34
CA PRO A 75 -7.92 6.14 1.34
C PRO A 75 -7.27 5.94 2.72
N ALA A 76 -6.08 5.35 2.75
CA ALA A 76 -5.40 4.99 3.99
C ALA A 76 -3.93 5.40 3.96
N ALA A 77 -3.35 5.57 5.15
CA ALA A 77 -1.93 5.81 5.35
C ALA A 77 -1.35 4.90 6.45
N ARG A 78 -0.09 4.49 6.28
CA ARG A 78 0.73 3.85 7.31
C ARG A 78 2.07 4.57 7.41
N ARG A 79 2.44 5.02 8.61
CA ARG A 79 3.79 5.50 8.92
C ARG A 79 4.75 4.32 9.04
N ILE A 80 6.01 4.57 8.69
CA ILE A 80 7.10 3.60 8.76
C ILE A 80 8.11 4.16 9.76
N GLU A 81 8.18 3.56 10.94
CA GLU A 81 9.04 3.96 12.05
C GLU A 81 10.00 2.84 12.46
N GLY A 82 9.72 1.59 12.05
CA GLY A 82 10.64 0.47 12.19
C GLY A 82 10.27 -0.76 11.34
N GLU A 83 10.99 -1.86 11.57
CA GLU A 83 10.84 -3.10 10.78
C GLU A 83 9.44 -3.69 10.83
N ALA A 84 8.73 -3.57 11.96
CA ALA A 84 7.35 -4.04 12.08
C ALA A 84 6.40 -3.29 11.14
N ASP A 85 6.64 -1.99 10.90
CA ASP A 85 5.85 -1.22 9.95
C ASP A 85 6.17 -1.60 8.51
N VAL A 86 7.41 -1.98 8.23
CA VAL A 86 7.81 -2.50 6.91
C VAL A 86 7.06 -3.78 6.60
N ASP A 87 7.04 -4.72 7.55
CA ASP A 87 6.29 -5.97 7.43
C ASP A 87 4.79 -5.70 7.24
N ASP A 88 4.26 -4.73 7.98
CA ASP A 88 2.84 -4.38 7.89
C ASP A 88 2.49 -3.71 6.55
N VAL A 89 3.35 -2.83 6.02
CA VAL A 89 3.18 -2.24 4.68
C VAL A 89 3.17 -3.31 3.60
N ILE A 90 4.07 -4.31 3.68
CA ILE A 90 4.08 -5.44 2.76
C ILE A 90 2.76 -6.23 2.86
N ALA A 91 2.30 -6.51 4.08
CA ALA A 91 1.03 -7.21 4.30
C ALA A 91 -0.17 -6.42 3.75
N LEU A 92 -0.20 -5.10 3.94
CA LEU A 92 -1.24 -4.20 3.42
C LEU A 92 -1.24 -4.16 1.88
N MET A 93 -0.07 -4.13 1.23
CA MET A 93 0.04 -4.26 -0.22
C MET A 93 -0.49 -5.61 -0.70
N ARG A 94 -0.26 -6.69 0.07
CA ARG A 94 -0.72 -8.04 -0.28
C ARG A 94 -2.24 -8.14 -0.28
N LEU A 95 -2.94 -7.47 0.65
CA LEU A 95 -4.40 -7.41 0.67
C LEU A 95 -4.95 -6.83 -0.65
N ASN A 96 -4.35 -5.75 -1.15
CA ASN A 96 -4.74 -5.17 -2.44
C ASN A 96 -4.36 -6.04 -3.63
N TYR A 97 -3.26 -6.77 -3.55
CA TYR A 97 -2.85 -7.73 -4.58
C TYR A 97 -3.87 -8.86 -4.74
N GLU A 98 -4.26 -9.49 -3.63
CA GLU A 98 -5.28 -10.56 -3.62
C GLU A 98 -6.65 -10.05 -4.08
N GLU A 99 -7.05 -8.84 -3.65
CA GLU A 99 -8.28 -8.21 -4.13
C GLU A 99 -8.27 -7.97 -5.64
N ALA A 100 -7.14 -7.50 -6.18
CA ALA A 100 -6.97 -7.25 -7.60
C ALA A 100 -7.02 -8.55 -8.43
N LEU A 101 -6.43 -9.64 -7.93
CA LEU A 101 -6.52 -10.96 -8.56
C LEU A 101 -7.97 -11.49 -8.55
N ALA A 102 -8.64 -11.41 -7.40
CA ALA A 102 -10.01 -11.92 -7.23
C ALA A 102 -11.03 -11.22 -8.13
N ARG A 103 -10.82 -9.93 -8.47
CA ARG A 103 -11.71 -9.16 -9.35
C ARG A 103 -11.47 -9.36 -10.84
N GLY A 104 -10.46 -10.15 -11.21
CA GLY A 104 -10.00 -10.31 -12.58
C GLY A 104 -9.24 -9.07 -13.02
N ILE A 105 -7.98 -9.27 -13.41
CA ILE A 105 -7.13 -8.21 -13.97
C ILE A 105 -7.84 -7.69 -15.25
N ARG A 106 -8.35 -6.45 -15.23
CA ARG A 106 -8.89 -5.78 -16.41
C ARG A 106 -7.82 -4.99 -17.15
#